data_AF-A0A1H9KZI2-F1
#
_entry.id   AF-A0A1H9KZI2-F1
#
_cell.length_a   1.000
_cell.length_b   1.000
_cell.length_c   1.000
_cell.angle_alpha   90.00
_cell.angle_beta   90.00
_cell.angle_gamma   90.00
#
_symmetry.space_group_name_H-M   'P 1'
#
loop_
_entity.id
_entity.type
_entity.pdbx_description
1 polymer ?
#
loop_
_entity_poly.entity_id
_entity_poly.type
_entity_poly.pdbx_seq_one_letter_code
_entity_poly.pdbx_strand_id
1 'polypeptide(L)'
;MKKALLIIAAAVAGMLAPGAAHAETPPGCASAQQIGSTAYVTVGGQTAASVKQFAGCGKNWGYVYVWADWAARHDLFHVVASVVTDDNREHGRVVGRVDQREVWSAPAGTVDRCTRALGVVKLGEDGWSAYSSRRC
;
A
#
# COMPACT_ATOMS: atom_id res chain seq x y z
N MET A 1 37.76 0.36 -53.50
CA MET A 1 37.33 0.93 -52.19
C MET A 1 36.02 0.27 -51.78
N LYS A 2 36.04 -0.57 -50.75
CA LYS A 2 34.89 -1.34 -50.26
C LYS A 2 33.94 -0.40 -49.50
N LYS A 3 32.70 -0.24 -49.95
CA LYS A 3 31.64 0.45 -49.21
C LYS A 3 30.80 -0.61 -48.49
N ALA A 4 30.95 -0.70 -47.18
CA ALA A 4 30.18 -1.60 -46.34
C ALA A 4 28.78 -1.01 -46.11
N LEU A 5 27.75 -1.84 -46.31
CA LEU A 5 26.36 -1.55 -45.95
C LEU A 5 26.19 -1.56 -44.42
N LEU A 6 25.65 -0.49 -43.86
CA LEU A 6 25.17 -0.41 -42.48
C LEU A 6 23.74 -0.97 -42.43
N ILE A 7 23.55 -2.08 -41.74
CA ILE A 7 22.22 -2.63 -41.41
C ILE A 7 21.75 -1.94 -40.12
N ILE A 8 20.68 -1.15 -40.22
CA ILE A 8 20.02 -0.53 -39.07
C ILE A 8 19.04 -1.56 -38.48
N ALA A 9 19.40 -2.17 -37.35
CA ALA A 9 18.47 -2.97 -36.58
C ALA A 9 17.55 -2.03 -35.77
N ALA A 10 16.28 -1.95 -36.16
CA ALA A 10 15.25 -1.26 -35.39
C ALA A 10 14.83 -2.13 -34.19
N ALA A 11 15.30 -1.78 -32.99
CA ALA A 11 14.81 -2.36 -31.75
C ALA A 11 13.48 -1.71 -31.38
N VAL A 12 12.36 -2.42 -31.62
CA VAL A 12 11.06 -2.06 -31.03
C VAL A 12 11.07 -2.57 -29.59
N ALA A 13 11.60 -1.76 -28.68
CA ALA A 13 11.40 -1.98 -27.24
C ALA A 13 9.95 -1.61 -26.92
N GLY A 14 9.11 -2.63 -26.77
CA GLY A 14 7.74 -2.47 -26.31
C GLY A 14 7.72 -1.72 -24.98
N MET A 15 7.13 -0.53 -25.00
CA MET A 15 6.81 0.23 -23.80
C MET A 15 5.76 -0.57 -23.01
N LEU A 16 6.20 -1.40 -22.07
CA LEU A 16 5.41 -1.69 -20.90
C LEU A 16 5.41 -0.39 -20.09
N ALA A 17 4.48 0.52 -20.39
CA ALA A 17 4.20 1.62 -19.50
C ALA A 17 3.83 0.99 -18.15
N PRO A 18 4.64 1.15 -17.08
CA PRO A 18 4.12 0.85 -15.76
C PRO A 18 2.88 1.73 -15.62
N GLY A 19 1.71 1.11 -15.40
CA GLY A 19 0.46 1.83 -15.24
C GLY A 19 0.70 3.05 -14.34
N ALA A 20 0.21 4.22 -14.77
CA ALA A 20 0.48 5.50 -14.14
C ALA A 20 0.58 5.31 -12.62
N ALA A 21 1.76 5.58 -12.07
CA ALA A 21 1.98 5.49 -10.64
C ALA A 21 1.03 6.50 -10.00
N HIS A 22 -0.15 6.05 -9.57
CA HIS A 22 -1.03 6.84 -8.73
C HIS A 22 -0.20 7.14 -7.48
N ALA A 23 0.24 8.39 -7.37
CA ALA A 23 0.97 8.85 -6.20
C ALA A 23 -0.01 8.78 -5.02
N GLU A 24 0.20 7.77 -4.19
CA GLU A 24 -0.64 7.50 -3.03
C GLU A 24 -0.54 8.68 -2.08
N THR A 25 -1.62 9.46 -1.99
CA THR A 25 -1.65 10.70 -1.23
C THR A 25 -2.70 10.57 -0.14
N PRO A 26 -2.33 10.68 1.15
CA PRO A 26 -3.32 10.60 2.21
C PRO A 26 -4.29 11.79 2.13
N PRO A 27 -5.57 11.57 2.44
CA PRO A 27 -6.57 12.63 2.45
C PRO A 27 -6.15 13.81 3.33
N GLY A 28 -6.18 15.02 2.77
CA GLY A 28 -5.90 16.27 3.49
C GLY A 28 -4.42 16.58 3.74
N CYS A 29 -3.46 15.80 3.23
CA CYS A 29 -2.04 16.11 3.35
C CYS A 29 -1.24 15.68 2.10
N ALA A 30 -1.16 16.58 1.12
CA ALA A 30 -0.44 16.33 -0.14
C ALA A 30 1.09 16.17 0.03
N SER A 31 1.66 16.71 1.11
CA SER A 31 3.10 16.64 1.37
C SER A 31 3.52 15.38 2.13
N ALA A 32 2.58 14.54 2.58
CA ALA A 32 2.93 13.32 3.29
C ALA A 32 3.65 12.34 2.37
N GLN A 33 4.64 11.65 2.92
CA GLN A 33 5.48 10.71 2.20
C GLN A 33 5.43 9.35 2.89
N GLN A 34 5.62 8.28 2.12
CA GLN A 34 5.77 6.96 2.70
C GLN A 34 6.99 6.94 3.62
N ILE A 35 6.83 6.36 4.81
CA ILE A 35 7.92 6.09 5.75
C ILE A 35 8.03 4.59 6.00
N GLY A 36 9.27 4.12 6.06
CA GLY A 36 9.55 2.70 6.24
C GLY A 36 9.19 1.81 5.05
N SER A 37 9.43 0.51 5.21
CA SER A 37 9.17 -0.47 4.17
C SER A 37 7.70 -0.92 4.17
N THR A 38 7.21 -1.15 2.97
CA THR A 38 5.93 -1.81 2.70
C THR A 38 5.93 -3.22 3.26
N ALA A 39 4.81 -3.63 3.85
CA ALA A 39 4.53 -5.01 4.22
C ALA A 39 3.38 -5.58 3.38
N TYR A 40 3.15 -6.88 3.48
CA TYR A 40 2.17 -7.59 2.66
C TYR A 40 1.30 -8.48 3.52
N VAL A 41 -0.02 -8.36 3.33
CA VAL A 41 -0.98 -9.34 3.85
C VAL A 41 -1.03 -10.51 2.88
N THR A 42 -0.80 -11.72 3.38
CA THR A 42 -0.83 -12.95 2.60
C THR A 42 -2.04 -13.79 3.01
N VAL A 43 -2.89 -14.15 2.04
CA VAL A 43 -4.07 -15.01 2.23
C VAL A 43 -3.89 -16.24 1.35
N GLY A 44 -3.92 -17.44 1.94
CA GLY A 44 -3.73 -18.70 1.19
C GLY A 44 -2.40 -18.79 0.44
N GLY A 45 -1.34 -18.14 0.93
CA GLY A 45 -0.03 -18.10 0.27
C GLY A 45 0.12 -17.06 -0.84
N GLN A 46 -0.94 -16.32 -1.18
CA GLN A 46 -0.91 -15.24 -2.16
C GLN A 46 -0.91 -13.86 -1.47
N THR A 47 -0.12 -12.92 -1.99
CA THR A 47 -0.21 -11.50 -1.59
C THR A 47 -1.59 -10.94 -1.92
N ALA A 48 -2.34 -10.58 -0.88
CA ALA A 48 -3.67 -9.97 -0.99
C ALA A 48 -3.59 -8.45 -1.03
N ALA A 49 -2.79 -7.87 -0.14
CA ALA A 49 -2.69 -6.42 0.01
C ALA A 49 -1.29 -5.96 0.39
N SER A 50 -0.95 -4.73 0.00
CA SER A 50 0.18 -4.00 0.55
C SER A 50 -0.25 -3.14 1.73
N VAL A 51 0.64 -2.99 2.72
CA VAL A 51 0.47 -2.14 3.90
C VAL A 51 1.63 -1.16 3.96
N LYS A 52 1.32 0.14 3.94
CA LYS A 52 2.30 1.22 3.96
C LYS A 52 1.98 2.19 5.08
N GLN A 53 3.01 2.86 5.60
CA GLN A 53 2.86 3.97 6.53
C GLN A 53 3.27 5.26 5.85
N PHE A 54 2.55 6.35 6.10
CA PHE A 54 2.88 7.69 5.60
C PHE A 54 3.00 8.68 6.76
N ALA A 55 3.84 9.69 6.61
CA ALA A 55 3.98 10.79 7.57
C ALA A 55 4.10 12.15 6.87
N GLY A 56 3.54 13.18 7.50
CA GLY A 56 3.45 14.54 6.96
C GLY A 56 2.41 15.37 7.71
N CYS A 57 2.41 16.68 7.56
CA CYS A 57 1.44 17.58 8.21
C CYS A 57 1.23 17.35 9.73
N GLY A 58 2.28 16.90 10.44
CA GLY A 58 2.21 16.57 11.87
C GLY A 58 1.32 15.36 12.21
N LYS A 59 1.12 14.44 11.27
CA LYS A 59 0.33 13.21 11.42
C LYS A 59 1.02 12.01 10.75
N ASN A 60 0.59 10.83 11.16
CA ASN A 60 0.87 9.55 10.50
C ASN A 60 -0.42 8.95 9.92
N TRP A 61 -0.29 8.15 8.87
CA TRP A 61 -1.39 7.39 8.27
C TRP A 61 -0.98 5.95 8.00
N GLY A 62 -1.91 5.03 8.20
CA GLY A 62 -1.87 3.69 7.64
C GLY A 62 -2.55 3.68 6.29
N TYR A 63 -1.99 2.93 5.35
CA TYR A 63 -2.53 2.74 4.02
C TYR A 63 -2.54 1.26 3.67
N VAL A 64 -3.65 0.79 3.13
CA VAL A 64 -3.80 -0.57 2.64
C VAL A 64 -4.35 -0.55 1.21
N TYR A 65 -3.69 -1.31 0.33
CA TYR A 65 -4.14 -1.49 -1.04
C TYR A 65 -4.24 -2.96 -1.42
N VAL A 66 -5.44 -3.40 -1.81
CA VAL A 66 -5.73 -4.76 -2.26
C VAL A 66 -5.38 -4.90 -3.75
N TRP A 67 -4.56 -5.90 -4.02
CA TRP A 67 -4.03 -6.16 -5.36
C TRP A 67 -5.15 -6.61 -6.30
N ALA A 68 -5.12 -6.11 -7.54
CA ALA A 68 -6.17 -6.36 -8.53
C ALA A 68 -6.40 -7.87 -8.75
N ASP A 69 -5.32 -8.63 -8.92
CA ASP A 69 -5.39 -10.08 -9.18
C ASP A 69 -5.94 -10.88 -8.00
N TRP A 70 -5.81 -10.37 -6.77
CA TRP A 70 -6.43 -10.99 -5.60
C TRP A 70 -7.91 -10.61 -5.53
N ALA A 71 -8.23 -9.32 -5.62
CA ALA A 71 -9.63 -8.84 -5.62
C ALA A 71 -10.47 -9.39 -6.79
N ALA A 72 -9.86 -9.77 -7.91
CA ALA A 72 -10.57 -10.39 -9.04
C ALA A 72 -11.07 -11.82 -8.74
N ARG A 73 -10.57 -12.47 -7.68
CA ARG A 73 -10.89 -13.85 -7.30
C ARG A 73 -11.56 -13.97 -5.93
N HIS A 74 -11.69 -12.85 -5.23
CA HIS A 74 -12.22 -12.78 -3.87
C HIS A 74 -13.16 -11.58 -3.79
N ASP A 75 -14.41 -11.84 -3.43
CA ASP A 75 -15.44 -10.84 -3.18
C ASP A 75 -15.81 -10.81 -1.69
N LEU A 76 -16.65 -9.86 -1.32
CA LEU A 76 -17.15 -9.65 0.05
C LEU A 76 -16.04 -9.43 1.08
N PHE A 77 -14.86 -8.97 0.64
CA PHE A 77 -13.76 -8.71 1.55
C PHE A 77 -13.90 -7.34 2.22
N HIS A 78 -13.37 -7.24 3.44
CA HIS A 78 -13.22 -5.98 4.15
C HIS A 78 -11.75 -5.70 4.43
N VAL A 79 -11.40 -4.42 4.42
CA VAL A 79 -10.03 -3.96 4.71
C VAL A 79 -10.05 -3.03 5.90
N VAL A 80 -9.08 -3.19 6.81
CA VAL A 80 -8.84 -2.26 7.92
C VAL A 80 -7.48 -1.62 7.73
N ALA A 81 -7.41 -0.30 7.93
CA ALA A 81 -6.16 0.46 8.00
C ALA A 81 -6.09 1.23 9.32
N SER A 82 -4.95 1.15 10.01
CA SER A 82 -4.67 1.94 11.21
C SER A 82 -3.17 2.20 11.38
N VAL A 83 -2.83 3.10 12.30
CA VAL A 83 -1.46 3.31 12.80
C VAL A 83 -1.35 2.72 14.19
N VAL A 84 -0.28 1.99 14.47
CA VAL A 84 -0.06 1.31 15.76
C VAL A 84 1.20 1.84 16.42
N THR A 85 1.09 2.27 17.66
CA THR A 85 2.22 2.66 18.52
C THR A 85 2.79 1.46 19.26
N ASP A 86 3.99 1.60 19.84
CA ASP A 86 4.70 0.49 20.51
C ASP A 86 3.98 -0.12 21.71
N ASP A 87 3.08 0.63 22.35
CA ASP A 87 2.16 0.13 23.39
C ASP A 87 1.00 -0.68 22.80
N ASN A 88 1.07 -1.03 21.51
CA ASN A 88 0.08 -1.76 20.73
C ASN A 88 -1.31 -1.08 20.68
N ARG A 89 -1.36 0.24 20.83
CA ARG A 89 -2.60 1.00 20.63
C ARG A 89 -2.79 1.34 19.15
N GLU A 90 -3.98 1.06 18.64
CA GLU A 90 -4.41 1.48 17.30
C GLU A 90 -4.91 2.93 17.32
N HIS A 91 -4.51 3.69 16.30
CA HIS A 91 -4.90 5.07 16.06
C HIS A 91 -5.45 5.21 14.65
N GLY A 92 -6.48 6.05 14.52
CA GLY A 92 -7.07 6.38 13.21
C GLY A 92 -7.70 5.20 12.48
N ARG A 93 -8.12 4.15 13.20
CA ARG A 93 -8.65 2.92 12.61
C ARG A 93 -9.85 3.21 11.69
N VAL A 94 -9.76 2.75 10.44
CA VAL A 94 -10.82 2.81 9.44
C VAL A 94 -11.09 1.41 8.91
N VAL A 95 -12.38 1.08 8.76
CA VAL A 95 -12.84 -0.11 8.03
C VAL A 95 -13.38 0.35 6.68
N GLY A 96 -12.79 -0.14 5.60
CA GLY A 96 -13.27 0.10 4.25
C GLY A 96 -14.64 -0.50 4.01
N ARG A 97 -15.32 0.02 2.98
CA ARG A 97 -16.54 -0.61 2.45
C ARG A 97 -16.23 -2.02 1.93
N VAL A 98 -17.27 -2.83 1.76
CA VAL A 98 -17.17 -4.13 1.10
C VAL A 98 -16.49 -3.94 -0.27
N ASP A 99 -15.51 -4.81 -0.57
CA ASP A 99 -14.72 -4.83 -1.80
C ASP A 99 -13.92 -3.55 -2.08
N GLN A 100 -13.77 -2.68 -1.08
CA GLN A 100 -12.96 -1.47 -1.21
C GLN A 100 -11.48 -1.83 -1.23
N ARG A 101 -10.84 -1.59 -2.39
CA ARG A 101 -9.44 -1.93 -2.61
C ARG A 101 -8.45 -0.97 -1.98
N GLU A 102 -8.79 0.30 -1.85
CA GLU A 102 -7.90 1.32 -1.30
C GLU A 102 -8.49 1.89 -0.01
N VAL A 103 -7.78 1.74 1.10
CA VAL A 103 -8.21 2.24 2.41
C VAL A 103 -7.07 2.99 3.08
N TRP A 104 -7.37 4.23 3.47
CA TRP A 104 -6.54 5.05 4.33
C TRP A 104 -7.10 5.03 5.75
N SER A 105 -6.21 5.01 6.74
CA SER A 105 -6.58 5.34 8.12
C SER A 105 -6.97 6.82 8.21
N ALA A 106 -7.69 7.19 9.26
CA ALA A 106 -7.78 8.57 9.68
C ALA A 106 -6.39 9.08 10.13
N PRO A 107 -6.12 10.40 10.04
CA PRO A 107 -4.84 10.97 10.48
C PRO A 107 -4.58 10.72 11.97
N ALA A 108 -3.43 10.14 12.30
CA ALA A 108 -3.01 9.85 13.66
C ALA A 108 -1.99 10.90 14.17
N GLY A 109 -2.29 11.55 15.30
CA GLY A 109 -1.38 12.48 15.97
C GLY A 109 -0.29 11.77 16.78
N THR A 110 0.54 10.98 16.12
CA THR A 110 1.52 10.07 16.75
C THR A 110 2.94 10.25 16.20
N VAL A 111 3.25 11.41 15.63
CA VAL A 111 4.56 11.70 15.01
C VAL A 111 5.71 11.75 16.02
N ASP A 112 5.38 11.93 17.29
CA ASP A 112 6.28 11.93 18.45
C ASP A 112 6.53 10.51 19.01
N ARG A 113 5.98 9.47 18.36
CA ARG A 113 6.05 8.08 18.82
C ARG A 113 6.57 7.17 17.72
N CYS A 114 7.20 6.08 18.16
CA CYS A 114 7.48 4.96 17.28
C CYS A 114 6.17 4.33 16.79
N THR A 115 6.01 4.20 15.47
CA THR A 115 4.77 3.74 14.83
C THR A 115 5.00 2.78 13.67
N ARG A 116 3.98 1.99 13.37
CA ARG A 116 3.86 1.12 12.20
C ARG A 116 2.42 1.15 11.70
N ALA A 117 2.21 1.06 10.38
CA ALA A 117 0.88 0.85 9.85
C ALA A 117 0.45 -0.60 10.08
N LEU A 118 -0.81 -0.80 10.44
CA LEU A 118 -1.50 -2.09 10.45
C LEU A 118 -2.47 -2.13 9.27
N GLY A 119 -2.42 -3.22 8.51
CA GLY A 119 -3.42 -3.56 7.53
C GLY A 119 -4.02 -4.93 7.83
N VAL A 120 -5.34 -5.04 7.72
CA VAL A 120 -6.06 -6.31 7.85
C VAL A 120 -6.93 -6.52 6.63
N VAL A 121 -6.86 -7.70 6.02
CA VAL A 121 -7.82 -8.17 5.01
C VAL A 121 -8.69 -9.24 5.66
N LYS A 122 -10.01 -9.11 5.54
CA LYS A 122 -11.00 -10.05 6.09
C LYS A 122 -11.84 -10.68 5.00
N LEU A 123 -12.15 -11.97 5.14
CA LEU A 123 -13.12 -12.72 4.34
C LEU A 123 -14.03 -13.45 5.31
N GLY A 124 -15.31 -13.05 5.38
CA GLY A 124 -16.22 -13.56 6.40
C GLY A 124 -15.70 -13.29 7.81
N GLU A 125 -15.56 -14.34 8.62
CA GLU A 125 -15.06 -14.27 10.00
C GLU A 125 -13.52 -14.28 10.08
N ASP A 126 -12.83 -14.70 9.01
CA ASP A 126 -11.38 -14.81 8.98
C ASP A 126 -10.69 -13.46 8.72
N GLY A 127 -9.50 -13.27 9.29
CA GLY A 127 -8.71 -12.05 9.14
C GLY A 127 -7.21 -12.32 9.12
N TRP A 128 -6.54 -11.71 8.14
CA TRP A 128 -5.07 -11.75 7.99
C TRP A 128 -4.52 -10.34 8.09
N SER A 129 -3.43 -10.19 8.84
CA SER A 129 -2.84 -8.88 9.11
C SER A 129 -1.38 -8.82 8.75
N ALA A 130 -0.92 -7.61 8.43
CA ALA A 130 0.49 -7.29 8.31
C ALA A 130 0.79 -5.93 8.91
N TYR A 131 2.02 -5.76 9.39
CA TYR A 131 2.54 -4.50 9.89
C TYR A 131 3.64 -4.00 8.99
N SER A 132 3.62 -2.71 8.62
CA SER A 132 4.78 -2.07 7.99
C SER A 132 5.97 -2.09 8.95
N SER A 133 7.18 -1.79 8.45
CA SER A 133 8.32 -1.61 9.36
C SER A 133 8.03 -0.48 10.35
N ARG A 134 8.48 -0.67 11.59
CA ARG A 134 8.46 0.35 12.63
C ARG A 134 9.31 1.56 12.21
N ARG A 135 8.83 2.76 12.53
CA ARG A 135 9.52 4.04 12.34
C ARG A 135 9.48 4.87 13.61
N CYS A 136 10.64 5.40 13.94
CA CYS A 136 10.95 6.45 14.90
C CYS A 136 11.96 7.36 14.17
#